data_AF-B6AKW9-F1
#
_entry.id   AF-B6AKW9-F1
#
_cell.length_a   1.000
_cell.length_b   1.000
_cell.length_c   1.000
_cell.angle_alpha   90.00
_cell.angle_beta   90.00
_cell.angle_gamma   90.00
#
_symmetry.space_group_name_H-M   'P 1'
#
loop_
_entity.id
_entity.type
_entity.pdbx_description
1 polymer ?
#
loop_
_entity_poly.entity_id
_entity_poly.type
_entity_poly.pdbx_seq_one_letter_code
_entity_poly.pdbx_strand_id
1 'polypeptide(L)'
;MVDPYGHPLSIPILNKILKRPITEALINFMFYRINMDASNPKVQHHLDEMFGDDDWRKQDFLKESGNVREEGFLQYFLSKINAKYKFFFRIRFDSEDCVSSGRTKYYLVHASNHPKAVLLMKEVMWPLGDDEGLFDFSGRRQGVLFSPSPQEEDLQNFLTQRYHGKKIPFDTLREETWDLPFIEKQYRSAIKKMRNENLLAINPVTSKTDRGLKGQDLVLFY
;
A
#
# COMPACT_ATOMS: atom_id res chain seq x y z
N MET A 1 -7.79 11.76 -9.88
CA MET A 1 -8.42 11.32 -8.63
C MET A 1 -9.84 10.91 -8.94
N VAL A 2 -10.30 9.79 -8.38
CA VAL A 2 -11.61 9.20 -8.62
C VAL A 2 -12.28 8.95 -7.28
N ASP A 3 -13.54 9.34 -7.13
CA ASP A 3 -14.37 8.91 -6.01
C ASP A 3 -15.49 8.03 -6.58
N PRO A 4 -15.43 6.69 -6.39
CA PRO A 4 -16.42 5.76 -6.91
C PRO A 4 -17.75 5.79 -6.13
N TYR A 5 -17.79 6.50 -5.00
CA TYR A 5 -18.94 6.60 -4.13
C TYR A 5 -19.67 7.94 -4.27
N GLY A 6 -18.93 9.06 -4.20
CA GLY A 6 -19.46 10.41 -4.35
C GLY A 6 -19.78 10.79 -5.80
N HIS A 7 -19.14 10.12 -6.77
CA HIS A 7 -19.45 10.21 -8.20
C HIS A 7 -19.61 8.80 -8.76
N PRO A 8 -20.55 8.54 -9.69
CA PRO A 8 -20.95 7.18 -10.07
C PRO A 8 -19.93 6.50 -11.00
N LEU A 9 -18.70 6.29 -10.52
CA LEU A 9 -17.72 5.43 -11.18
C LEU A 9 -17.72 4.06 -10.52
N SER A 10 -18.37 3.10 -11.16
CA SER A 10 -18.37 1.72 -10.68
C SER A 10 -17.00 1.05 -10.85
N ILE A 11 -16.70 0.06 -10.00
CA ILE A 11 -15.49 -0.76 -10.07
C ILE A 11 -15.31 -1.42 -11.45
N PRO A 12 -16.36 -1.93 -12.13
CA PRO A 12 -16.22 -2.40 -13.51
C PRO A 12 -15.66 -1.35 -14.47
N ILE A 13 -16.07 -0.08 -14.35
CA ILE A 13 -15.54 1.02 -15.18
C ILE A 13 -14.10 1.35 -14.77
N LEU A 14 -13.83 1.43 -13.47
CA LEU A 14 -12.48 1.64 -12.94
C LEU A 14 -11.50 0.57 -13.47
N ASN A 15 -11.92 -0.69 -13.49
CA ASN A 15 -11.14 -1.80 -14.02
C ASN A 15 -10.92 -1.70 -15.53
N LYS A 16 -11.85 -1.12 -16.30
CA LYS A 16 -11.63 -0.83 -17.73
C LYS A 16 -10.55 0.23 -17.92
N ILE A 17 -10.49 1.23 -17.04
CA ILE A 17 -9.45 2.27 -17.06
C ILE A 17 -8.09 1.66 -16.72
N LEU A 18 -8.02 0.89 -15.63
CA LEU A 18 -6.79 0.25 -15.14
C LEU A 18 -6.21 -0.78 -16.13
N LYS A 19 -7.00 -1.36 -17.03
CA LYS A 19 -6.49 -2.27 -18.09
C LYS A 19 -5.54 -1.59 -19.07
N ARG A 20 -5.51 -0.27 -19.16
CA ARG A 20 -4.62 0.46 -20.07
C ARG A 20 -3.17 0.36 -19.59
N PRO A 21 -2.19 0.25 -20.51
CA PRO A 21 -0.77 0.33 -20.15
C PRO A 21 -0.45 1.64 -19.44
N ILE A 22 0.45 1.61 -18.45
CA ILE A 22 0.98 2.80 -17.76
C ILE A 22 -0.15 3.71 -17.23
N THR A 23 -1.12 3.11 -16.55
CA THR A 23 -2.22 3.85 -15.91
C THR A 23 -2.13 3.70 -14.39
N GLU A 24 -2.41 4.80 -13.70
CA GLU A 24 -2.55 4.88 -12.26
C GLU A 24 -3.91 5.50 -11.91
N ALA A 25 -4.49 5.06 -10.80
CA ALA A 25 -5.71 5.62 -10.26
C ALA A 25 -5.50 5.91 -8.77
N LEU A 26 -5.82 7.14 -8.38
CA LEU A 26 -5.92 7.53 -6.98
C LEU A 26 -7.40 7.61 -6.62
N ILE A 27 -7.84 6.72 -5.75
CA ILE A 27 -9.24 6.38 -5.51
C ILE A 27 -9.61 6.73 -4.07
N ASN A 28 -10.68 7.48 -3.90
CA ASN A 28 -11.19 7.81 -2.57
C ASN A 28 -12.23 6.76 -2.13
N PHE A 29 -11.82 5.82 -1.27
CA PHE A 29 -12.71 4.81 -0.70
C PHE A 29 -13.33 5.34 0.59
N MET A 30 -14.53 5.93 0.47
CA MET A 30 -15.29 6.57 1.56
C MET A 30 -15.84 5.56 2.59
N PHE A 31 -14.94 4.88 3.32
CA PHE A 31 -15.30 3.80 4.24
C PHE A 31 -16.42 4.18 5.22
N TYR A 32 -16.34 5.36 5.85
CA TYR A 32 -17.36 5.79 6.81
C TYR A 32 -18.77 5.74 6.21
N ARG A 33 -18.91 6.25 4.98
CA ARG A 33 -20.20 6.31 4.30
C ARG A 33 -20.63 4.94 3.79
N ILE A 34 -19.70 4.17 3.23
CA ILE A 34 -19.94 2.79 2.77
C ILE A 34 -20.46 1.93 3.94
N ASN A 35 -19.84 2.03 5.11
CA ASN A 35 -20.22 1.26 6.28
C ASN A 35 -21.63 1.62 6.80
N MET A 36 -21.99 2.91 6.74
CA MET A 36 -23.33 3.38 7.06
C MET A 36 -24.37 2.82 6.09
N ASP A 37 -24.14 3.00 4.78
CA ASP A 37 -25.13 2.63 3.75
C ASP A 37 -25.26 1.10 3.64
N ALA A 38 -24.20 0.34 3.91
CA ALA A 38 -24.24 -1.12 4.03
C ALA A 38 -25.23 -1.62 5.10
N SER A 39 -25.50 -0.82 6.13
CA SER A 39 -26.39 -1.18 7.24
C SER A 39 -27.83 -0.67 7.03
N ASN A 40 -28.11 0.06 5.94
CA ASN A 40 -29.40 0.67 5.67
C ASN A 40 -30.02 0.13 4.36
N PRO A 41 -31.00 -0.79 4.44
CA PRO A 41 -31.59 -1.44 3.26
C PRO A 41 -32.11 -0.48 2.17
N LYS A 42 -32.49 0.76 2.54
CA LYS A 42 -33.02 1.75 1.58
C LYS A 42 -31.95 2.28 0.61
N VAL A 43 -30.67 2.22 0.98
CA VAL A 43 -29.56 2.82 0.23
C VAL A 43 -28.47 1.82 -0.17
N GLN A 44 -28.63 0.54 0.17
CA GLN A 44 -27.66 -0.50 -0.20
C GLN A 44 -27.49 -0.66 -1.72
N HIS A 45 -28.47 -0.23 -2.53
CA HIS A 45 -28.36 -0.25 -3.99
C HIS A 45 -27.19 0.60 -4.52
N HIS A 46 -26.80 1.69 -3.82
CA HIS A 46 -25.61 2.47 -4.19
C HIS A 46 -24.33 1.62 -4.12
N LEU A 47 -24.24 0.69 -3.18
CA LEU A 47 -23.11 -0.24 -3.08
C LEU A 47 -23.15 -1.28 -4.19
N ASP A 48 -24.34 -1.76 -4.56
CA ASP A 48 -24.50 -2.66 -5.71
C ASP A 48 -24.02 -1.98 -7.00
N GLU A 49 -24.37 -0.71 -7.19
CA GLU A 49 -23.90 0.11 -8.33
C GLU A 49 -22.38 0.34 -8.30
N MET A 50 -21.82 0.66 -7.13
CA MET A 50 -20.38 0.87 -6.95
C MET A 50 -19.58 -0.41 -7.24
N PHE A 51 -19.97 -1.55 -6.67
CA PHE A 51 -19.31 -2.83 -6.90
C PHE A 51 -19.63 -3.41 -8.28
N GLY A 52 -20.77 -3.06 -8.85
CA GLY A 52 -21.32 -3.64 -10.08
C GLY A 52 -21.98 -5.01 -9.88
N ASP A 53 -22.12 -5.46 -8.62
CA ASP A 53 -22.71 -6.73 -8.20
C ASP A 53 -23.24 -6.64 -6.76
N ASP A 54 -23.99 -7.65 -6.32
CA ASP A 54 -24.54 -7.76 -4.97
C ASP A 54 -23.73 -8.68 -4.03
N ASP A 55 -22.57 -9.18 -4.49
CA ASP A 55 -21.81 -10.22 -3.78
C ASP A 55 -21.22 -9.73 -2.46
N TRP A 56 -21.05 -8.42 -2.32
CA TRP A 56 -20.57 -7.79 -1.10
C TRP A 56 -21.52 -8.06 0.09
N ARG A 57 -22.81 -8.30 -0.18
CA ARG A 57 -23.85 -8.62 0.82
C ARG A 57 -23.68 -9.99 1.46
N LYS A 58 -22.95 -10.88 0.79
CA LYS A 58 -22.74 -12.28 1.22
C LYS A 58 -21.47 -12.45 2.06
N GLN A 59 -20.70 -11.38 2.24
CA GLN A 59 -19.38 -11.45 2.87
C GLN A 59 -19.49 -11.52 4.40
N ASP A 60 -18.65 -12.36 5.02
CA ASP A 60 -18.70 -12.60 6.46
C ASP A 60 -18.35 -11.36 7.30
N PHE A 61 -17.52 -10.45 6.77
CA PHE A 61 -17.16 -9.21 7.48
C PHE A 61 -18.36 -8.31 7.79
N LEU A 62 -19.52 -8.51 7.15
CA LEU A 62 -20.75 -7.79 7.48
C LEU A 62 -21.33 -8.18 8.84
N LYS A 63 -21.02 -9.39 9.32
CA LYS A 63 -21.40 -9.88 10.66
C LYS A 63 -20.46 -9.34 11.75
N GLU A 64 -19.32 -8.80 11.36
CA GLU A 64 -18.28 -8.28 12.24
C GLU A 64 -18.54 -6.82 12.63
N SER A 65 -17.71 -6.29 13.54
CA SER A 65 -17.77 -4.91 13.99
C SER A 65 -16.38 -4.26 14.12
N GLY A 66 -16.36 -2.94 14.25
CA GLY A 66 -15.13 -2.15 14.44
C GLY A 66 -14.09 -2.42 13.35
N ASN A 67 -12.83 -2.57 13.77
CA ASN A 67 -11.68 -2.73 12.88
C ASN A 67 -11.76 -3.98 11.99
N VAL A 68 -12.39 -5.07 12.46
CA VAL A 68 -12.50 -6.31 11.70
C VAL A 68 -13.39 -6.10 10.46
N ARG A 69 -14.53 -5.42 10.66
CA ARG A 69 -15.43 -5.07 9.57
C ARG A 69 -14.81 -4.06 8.61
N GLU A 70 -14.10 -3.06 9.14
CA GLU A 70 -13.39 -2.06 8.34
C GLU A 70 -12.34 -2.69 7.42
N GLU A 71 -11.47 -3.52 7.99
CA GLU A 71 -10.47 -4.27 7.25
C GLU A 71 -11.12 -5.19 6.22
N GLY A 72 -12.20 -5.89 6.58
CA GLY A 72 -12.95 -6.73 5.65
C GLY A 72 -13.45 -5.98 4.42
N PHE A 73 -14.05 -4.80 4.62
CA PHE A 73 -14.52 -3.94 3.54
C PHE A 73 -13.38 -3.45 2.63
N LEU A 74 -12.32 -2.92 3.23
CA LEU A 74 -11.16 -2.42 2.50
C LEU A 74 -10.57 -3.53 1.63
N GLN A 75 -10.42 -4.73 2.19
CA GLN A 75 -9.80 -5.84 1.48
C GLN A 75 -10.67 -6.44 0.40
N TYR A 76 -11.99 -6.49 0.63
CA TYR A 76 -12.93 -6.83 -0.41
C TYR A 76 -12.86 -5.82 -1.57
N PHE A 77 -12.85 -4.52 -1.28
CA PHE A 77 -12.68 -3.47 -2.28
C PHE A 77 -11.38 -3.62 -3.07
N LEU A 78 -10.24 -3.79 -2.37
CA LEU A 78 -8.95 -4.03 -3.01
C LEU A 78 -8.96 -5.29 -3.87
N SER A 79 -9.65 -6.35 -3.46
CA SER A 79 -9.76 -7.59 -4.25
C SER A 79 -10.50 -7.41 -5.58
N LYS A 80 -11.46 -6.47 -5.63
CA LYS A 80 -12.27 -6.19 -6.82
C LYS A 80 -11.58 -5.25 -7.82
N ILE A 81 -10.51 -4.55 -7.41
CA ILE A 81 -9.72 -3.68 -8.30
C ILE A 81 -8.67 -4.51 -9.07
N ASN A 82 -8.59 -4.32 -10.38
CA ASN A 82 -7.65 -5.00 -11.26
C ASN A 82 -6.39 -4.15 -11.51
N ALA A 83 -5.52 -4.10 -10.50
CA ALA A 83 -4.20 -3.48 -10.60
C ALA A 83 -3.14 -4.39 -9.96
N LYS A 84 -1.92 -4.39 -10.50
CA LYS A 84 -0.80 -5.17 -9.97
C LYS A 84 -0.32 -4.65 -8.62
N TYR A 85 -0.23 -3.33 -8.49
CA TYR A 85 0.22 -2.65 -7.28
C TYR A 85 -0.94 -1.87 -6.68
N LYS A 86 -1.23 -2.12 -5.41
CA LYS A 86 -2.33 -1.48 -4.67
C LYS A 86 -1.78 -1.03 -3.33
N PHE A 87 -1.79 0.26 -3.11
CA PHE A 87 -1.32 0.86 -1.87
C PHE A 87 -2.40 1.77 -1.32
N PHE A 88 -2.54 1.89 0.00
CA PHE A 88 -3.61 2.68 0.58
C PHE A 88 -3.13 3.46 1.80
N PHE A 89 -3.78 4.60 2.01
CA PHE A 89 -3.53 5.51 3.12
C PHE A 89 -4.83 5.76 3.84
N ARG A 90 -4.84 5.64 5.16
CA ARG A 90 -6.04 5.83 5.96
C ARG A 90 -6.09 7.28 6.42
N ILE A 91 -7.23 7.93 6.16
CA ILE A 91 -7.51 9.28 6.63
C ILE A 91 -8.60 9.21 7.70
N ARG A 92 -8.32 9.78 8.87
CA ARG A 92 -9.24 9.83 10.01
C ARG A 92 -10.01 11.15 10.03
N PHE A 93 -11.11 11.18 10.77
CA PHE A 93 -11.76 12.44 11.13
C PHE A 93 -10.87 13.23 12.07
N ASP A 94 -10.78 14.54 11.82
CA ASP A 94 -10.07 15.49 12.68
C ASP A 94 -11.04 16.21 13.64
N SER A 95 -10.51 17.15 14.42
CA SER A 95 -11.30 17.95 15.35
C SER A 95 -12.30 18.89 14.67
N GLU A 96 -12.10 19.24 13.40
CA GLU A 96 -12.97 20.13 12.64
C GLU A 96 -14.22 19.39 12.12
N ASP A 97 -14.10 18.08 11.92
CA ASP A 97 -15.17 17.24 11.38
C ASP A 97 -16.36 16.98 12.32
N CYS A 98 -16.33 17.46 13.58
CA CYS A 98 -17.41 17.31 14.56
C CYS A 98 -17.86 15.84 14.80
N VAL A 99 -17.01 14.87 14.47
CA VAL A 99 -17.17 13.43 14.73
C VAL A 99 -16.08 13.02 15.72
N SER A 100 -16.29 11.96 16.52
CA SER A 100 -15.25 11.43 17.41
C SER A 100 -13.93 11.24 16.65
N SER A 101 -12.89 11.93 17.12
CA SER A 101 -11.53 11.81 16.58
C SER A 101 -11.06 10.35 16.63
N GLY A 102 -10.30 9.94 15.62
CA GLY A 102 -9.74 8.59 15.52
C GLY A 102 -10.56 7.60 14.67
N ARG A 103 -11.82 7.91 14.32
CA ARG A 103 -12.59 7.10 13.36
C ARG A 103 -12.07 7.31 11.94
N THR A 104 -12.05 6.25 11.14
CA THR A 104 -11.67 6.35 9.73
C THR A 104 -12.75 7.06 8.93
N LYS A 105 -12.36 8.10 8.22
CA LYS A 105 -13.21 8.85 7.29
C LYS A 105 -13.23 8.14 5.94
N TYR A 106 -12.05 8.00 5.33
CA TYR A 106 -11.87 7.32 4.06
C TYR A 106 -10.45 6.76 3.91
N TYR A 107 -10.28 5.88 2.92
CA TYR A 107 -8.98 5.41 2.47
C TYR A 107 -8.65 6.03 1.11
N LEU A 108 -7.45 6.57 0.97
CA LEU A 108 -6.90 6.97 -0.30
C LEU A 108 -6.15 5.76 -0.90
N VAL A 109 -6.74 5.11 -1.90
CA VAL A 109 -6.18 3.92 -2.55
C VAL A 109 -5.47 4.32 -3.85
N HIS A 110 -4.17 4.08 -3.90
CA HIS A 110 -3.37 4.17 -5.12
C HIS A 110 -3.29 2.81 -5.81
N ALA A 111 -3.81 2.70 -7.03
CA ALA A 111 -3.79 1.51 -7.85
C ALA A 111 -2.98 1.76 -9.13
N SER A 112 -1.99 0.92 -9.43
CA SER A 112 -1.15 1.05 -10.62
C SER A 112 -0.71 -0.30 -11.17
N ASN A 113 -0.37 -0.33 -12.46
CA ASN A 113 0.24 -1.48 -13.12
C ASN A 113 1.75 -1.32 -13.36
N HIS A 114 2.33 -0.19 -12.92
CA HIS A 114 3.75 0.10 -13.11
C HIS A 114 4.49 0.21 -11.77
N PRO A 115 5.62 -0.51 -11.57
CA PRO A 115 6.35 -0.49 -10.30
C PRO A 115 6.83 0.90 -9.90
N LYS A 116 7.39 1.67 -10.84
CA LYS A 116 7.82 3.06 -10.57
C LYS A 116 6.72 3.95 -9.99
N ALA A 117 5.46 3.76 -10.39
CA ALA A 117 4.36 4.57 -9.88
C ALA A 117 4.09 4.28 -8.40
N VAL A 118 4.04 2.99 -8.01
CA VAL A 118 3.82 2.63 -6.60
C VAL A 118 5.02 3.00 -5.73
N LEU A 119 6.25 2.81 -6.24
CA LEU A 119 7.46 3.20 -5.51
C LEU A 119 7.50 4.71 -5.33
N LEU A 120 7.27 5.51 -6.38
CA LEU A 120 7.24 6.97 -6.28
C LEU A 120 6.14 7.45 -5.33
N MET A 121 4.92 6.90 -5.43
CA MET A 121 3.82 7.25 -4.53
C MET A 121 4.20 6.99 -3.07
N LYS A 122 4.87 5.86 -2.80
CA LYS A 122 5.36 5.53 -1.47
C LYS A 122 6.45 6.49 -0.99
N GLU A 123 7.40 6.89 -1.85
CA GLU A 123 8.42 7.90 -1.50
C GLU A 123 7.78 9.25 -1.14
N VAL A 124 6.75 9.67 -1.88
CA VAL A 124 6.06 10.95 -1.67
C VAL A 124 5.21 10.94 -0.41
N MET A 125 4.53 9.83 -0.14
CA MET A 125 3.58 9.73 0.95
C MET A 125 4.23 9.34 2.28
N TRP A 126 5.41 8.69 2.25
CA TRP A 126 6.17 8.35 3.45
C TRP A 126 6.41 9.53 4.41
N PRO A 127 6.96 10.69 3.98
CA PRO A 127 7.19 11.83 4.88
C PRO A 127 5.90 12.53 5.31
N LEU A 128 4.76 12.24 4.68
CA LEU A 128 3.45 12.76 5.06
C LEU A 128 2.76 11.90 6.11
N GLY A 129 3.23 10.66 6.31
CA GLY A 129 2.82 9.82 7.42
C GLY A 129 3.31 10.39 8.74
N ASP A 130 2.41 10.48 9.73
CA ASP A 130 2.71 11.00 11.06
C ASP A 130 2.74 9.88 12.10
N ASP A 131 3.62 10.03 13.11
CA ASP A 131 3.63 9.16 14.30
C ASP A 131 2.34 9.32 15.13
N GLU A 132 1.58 10.41 14.91
CA GLU A 132 0.32 10.74 15.61
C GLU A 132 -0.95 10.13 14.98
N GLY A 133 -0.82 9.50 13.79
CA GLY A 133 -1.88 8.68 13.19
C GLY A 133 -3.04 9.45 12.55
N LEU A 134 -2.86 10.68 12.07
CA LEU A 134 -3.81 11.34 11.16
C LEU A 134 -3.68 10.81 9.72
N PHE A 135 -2.47 10.40 9.33
CA PHE A 135 -2.15 9.73 8.08
C PHE A 135 -1.53 8.37 8.42
N ASP A 136 -2.39 7.40 8.75
CA ASP A 136 -1.94 6.04 9.01
C ASP A 136 -1.38 5.52 7.68
N PHE A 137 -0.05 5.39 7.62
CA PHE A 137 0.58 4.36 6.82
C PHE A 137 0.13 3.02 7.42
N SER A 138 -1.15 2.70 7.30
CA SER A 138 -1.65 1.40 7.71
C SER A 138 -1.21 0.43 6.62
N GLY A 139 0.05 0.03 6.66
CA GLY A 139 0.58 -1.19 6.05
C GLY A 139 -0.09 -2.44 6.61
N ARG A 140 -1.34 -2.36 7.08
CA ARG A 140 -2.18 -3.47 7.50
C ARG A 140 -2.78 -4.12 6.27
N ARG A 141 -1.88 -4.71 5.48
CA ARG A 141 -2.00 -6.11 5.13
C ARG A 141 -0.62 -6.69 4.83
N GLN A 142 0.13 -6.97 5.89
CA GLN A 142 1.15 -8.01 5.85
C GLN A 142 1.09 -8.71 7.20
N GLY A 143 0.91 -10.03 7.19
CA GLY A 143 0.99 -10.82 8.40
C GLY A 143 2.32 -10.53 9.11
N VAL A 144 2.25 -9.79 10.22
CA VAL A 144 3.16 -9.85 11.39
C VAL A 144 4.67 -9.69 11.11
N LEU A 145 5.12 -9.24 9.93
CA LEU A 145 6.56 -9.18 9.62
C LEU A 145 7.26 -7.95 10.21
N PHE A 146 6.56 -6.84 10.39
CA PHE A 146 7.15 -5.57 10.85
C PHE A 146 6.30 -4.90 11.92
N SER A 147 6.97 -4.22 12.85
CA SER A 147 6.30 -3.43 13.89
C SER A 147 5.62 -2.19 13.30
N PRO A 148 4.67 -1.55 14.01
CA PRO A 148 4.05 -0.29 13.58
C PRO A 148 5.05 0.84 13.32
N SER A 149 6.23 0.78 13.94
CA SER A 149 7.33 1.72 13.75
C SER A 149 8.55 0.94 13.26
N PRO A 150 8.55 0.49 11.99
CA PRO A 150 9.55 -0.42 11.45
C PRO A 150 10.94 0.21 11.51
N GLN A 151 11.89 -0.54 12.04
CA GLN A 151 13.27 -0.10 12.17
C GLN A 151 14.11 -0.59 10.99
N GLU A 152 15.21 0.11 10.72
CA GLU A 152 16.14 -0.29 9.65
C GLU A 152 16.73 -1.69 9.89
N GLU A 153 16.81 -2.13 11.14
CA GLU A 153 17.24 -3.48 11.51
C GLU A 153 16.26 -4.56 11.06
N ASP A 154 14.95 -4.27 11.13
CA ASP A 154 13.93 -5.21 10.64
C ASP A 154 14.12 -5.46 9.14
N LEU A 155 14.42 -4.39 8.37
CA LEU A 155 14.72 -4.51 6.93
C LEU A 155 15.96 -5.37 6.68
N GLN A 156 17.04 -5.18 7.45
CA GLN A 156 18.27 -5.97 7.32
C GLN A 156 18.01 -7.46 7.60
N ASN A 157 17.27 -7.77 8.66
CA ASN A 157 16.89 -9.14 9.01
C ASN A 157 16.07 -9.79 7.90
N PHE A 158 15.06 -9.08 7.39
CA PHE A 158 14.23 -9.56 6.29
C PHE A 158 15.05 -9.82 5.02
N LEU A 159 15.89 -8.86 4.63
CA LEU A 159 16.73 -8.97 3.43
C LEU A 159 17.68 -10.16 3.53
N THR A 160 18.34 -10.32 4.68
CA THR A 160 19.24 -11.45 4.96
C THR A 160 18.50 -12.78 4.82
N GLN A 161 17.36 -12.95 5.52
CA GLN A 161 16.60 -14.20 5.47
C GLN A 161 16.04 -14.52 4.08
N ARG A 162 15.52 -13.52 3.37
CA ARG A 162 14.81 -13.71 2.10
C ARG A 162 15.74 -13.84 0.89
N TYR A 163 16.91 -13.21 0.95
CA TYR A 163 17.86 -13.11 -0.16
C TYR A 163 19.22 -13.76 0.10
N HIS A 164 19.44 -14.43 1.23
CA HIS A 164 20.67 -15.21 1.49
C HIS A 164 21.11 -16.05 0.29
N GLY A 165 22.38 -15.91 -0.09
CA GLY A 165 22.99 -16.58 -1.24
C GLY A 165 22.49 -16.12 -2.62
N LYS A 166 21.63 -15.09 -2.71
CA LYS A 166 21.09 -14.57 -3.98
C LYS A 166 21.83 -13.33 -4.45
N LYS A 167 21.85 -13.17 -5.77
CA LYS A 167 22.30 -11.98 -6.48
C LYS A 167 21.11 -11.33 -7.17
N ILE A 168 20.81 -10.08 -6.83
CA ILE A 168 19.62 -9.38 -7.34
C ILE A 168 19.95 -7.91 -7.68
N PRO A 169 19.44 -7.36 -8.80
CA PRO A 169 19.55 -5.93 -9.09
C PRO A 169 18.83 -5.08 -8.02
N PHE A 170 19.38 -3.91 -7.69
CA PHE A 170 18.81 -3.03 -6.67
C PHE A 170 17.37 -2.59 -6.99
N ASP A 171 17.08 -2.23 -8.25
CA ASP A 171 15.71 -1.88 -8.65
C ASP A 171 14.76 -3.09 -8.48
N THR A 172 15.17 -4.28 -8.94
CA THR A 172 14.35 -5.50 -8.80
C THR A 172 14.10 -5.85 -7.33
N LEU A 173 15.11 -5.68 -6.47
CA LEU A 173 14.94 -5.87 -5.03
C LEU A 173 13.80 -5.00 -4.50
N ARG A 174 13.83 -3.69 -4.80
CA ARG A 174 12.77 -2.76 -4.36
C ARG A 174 11.42 -3.04 -4.99
N GLU A 175 11.38 -3.52 -6.22
CA GLU A 175 10.14 -3.90 -6.89
C GLU A 175 9.51 -5.17 -6.31
N GLU A 176 10.31 -6.15 -5.88
CA GLU A 176 9.83 -7.38 -5.24
C GLU A 176 9.34 -7.13 -3.82
N THR A 177 9.92 -6.14 -3.12
CA THR A 177 9.61 -5.78 -1.73
C THR A 177 8.87 -4.44 -1.62
N TRP A 178 8.14 -4.06 -2.68
CA TRP A 178 7.48 -2.76 -2.79
C TRP A 178 6.47 -2.51 -1.67
N ASP A 179 5.86 -3.58 -1.17
CA ASP A 179 4.81 -3.64 -0.17
C ASP A 179 5.33 -3.55 1.28
N LEU A 180 6.63 -3.73 1.50
CA LEU A 180 7.26 -3.52 2.82
C LEU A 180 7.17 -2.05 3.25
N PRO A 181 7.20 -1.71 4.54
CA PRO A 181 7.09 -0.34 5.00
C PRO A 181 8.45 0.41 4.97
N PHE A 182 9.16 0.39 3.83
CA PHE A 182 10.46 1.05 3.69
C PHE A 182 10.63 1.78 2.35
N ILE A 183 11.21 2.98 2.39
CA ILE A 183 11.56 3.81 1.23
C ILE A 183 13.01 3.62 0.79
N GLU A 184 13.36 4.08 -0.41
CA GLU A 184 14.67 3.93 -1.04
C GLU A 184 15.82 4.33 -0.11
N LYS A 185 15.64 5.44 0.61
CA LYS A 185 16.64 5.96 1.54
C LYS A 185 17.00 4.91 2.61
N GLN A 186 16.02 4.19 3.14
CA GLN A 186 16.24 3.15 4.15
C GLN A 186 16.90 1.91 3.53
N TYR A 187 16.50 1.49 2.33
CA TYR A 187 17.19 0.41 1.61
C TYR A 187 18.67 0.74 1.38
N ARG A 188 18.98 1.96 0.96
CA ARG A 188 20.35 2.43 0.73
C ARG A 188 21.17 2.42 2.02
N SER A 189 20.56 2.86 3.12
CA SER A 189 21.19 2.88 4.44
C SER A 189 21.47 1.45 4.92
N ALA A 190 20.46 0.58 4.89
CA ALA A 190 20.54 -0.82 5.31
C ALA A 190 21.60 -1.59 4.51
N ILE A 191 21.57 -1.51 3.17
CA ILE A 191 22.53 -2.20 2.31
C ILE A 191 23.96 -1.70 2.55
N LYS A 192 24.13 -0.39 2.77
CA LYS A 192 25.45 0.18 3.10
C LYS A 192 25.96 -0.33 4.45
N LYS A 193 25.09 -0.43 5.45
CA LYS A 193 25.44 -0.98 6.77
C LYS A 193 25.82 -2.45 6.67
N MET A 194 24.98 -3.28 6.05
CA MET A 194 25.25 -4.71 5.81
C MET A 194 26.55 -4.95 5.03
N ARG A 195 26.87 -4.07 4.07
CA ARG A 195 28.15 -4.14 3.34
C ARG A 195 29.34 -3.90 4.27
N ASN A 196 29.27 -2.92 5.16
CA ASN A 196 30.33 -2.64 6.13
C ASN A 196 30.52 -3.79 7.12
N GLU A 197 29.45 -4.54 7.40
CA GLU A 197 29.44 -5.73 8.24
C GLU A 197 29.83 -7.02 7.48
N ASN A 198 30.19 -6.90 6.19
CA ASN A 198 30.53 -8.02 5.30
C ASN A 198 29.41 -9.06 5.11
N LEU A 199 28.15 -8.67 5.30
CA LEU A 199 26.98 -9.53 5.07
C LEU A 199 26.53 -9.56 3.60
N LEU A 200 27.00 -8.61 2.80
CA LEU A 200 26.74 -8.55 1.36
C LEU A 200 27.86 -7.86 0.60
N ALA A 201 27.87 -8.01 -0.71
CA ALA A 201 28.68 -7.21 -1.63
C ALA A 201 27.81 -6.52 -2.69
N ILE A 202 28.34 -5.42 -3.23
CA ILE A 202 27.74 -4.67 -4.33
C ILE A 202 28.68 -4.75 -5.52
N ASN A 203 28.15 -5.18 -6.66
CA ASN A 203 28.84 -5.13 -7.94
C ASN A 203 28.22 -4.00 -8.79
N PRO A 204 28.93 -2.87 -8.99
CA PRO A 204 28.43 -1.76 -9.79
C PRO A 204 28.17 -2.18 -11.23
N VAL A 205 27.03 -1.74 -11.77
CA VAL A 205 26.64 -1.88 -13.18
C VAL A 205 26.23 -0.52 -13.73
N THR A 206 25.44 0.23 -12.95
CA THR A 206 24.96 1.57 -13.28
C THR A 206 25.75 2.65 -12.55
N SER A 207 26.18 2.40 -11.31
CA SER A 207 26.96 3.37 -10.54
C SER A 207 28.38 3.53 -11.12
N LYS A 208 28.85 4.78 -11.18
CA LYS A 208 30.21 5.12 -11.64
C LYS A 208 31.29 4.87 -10.60
N THR A 209 30.91 4.57 -9.36
CA THR A 209 31.84 4.38 -8.24
C THR A 209 31.42 3.18 -7.40
N ASP A 210 32.39 2.55 -6.75
CA ASP A 210 32.13 1.44 -5.83
C ASP A 210 31.35 1.84 -4.58
N ARG A 211 31.20 3.15 -4.32
CA ARG A 211 30.41 3.69 -3.21
C ARG A 211 28.94 3.93 -3.60
N GLY A 212 28.63 3.91 -4.89
CA GLY A 212 27.27 4.09 -5.40
C GLY A 212 26.42 2.84 -5.25
N LEU A 213 25.10 3.05 -5.29
CA LEU A 213 24.09 1.99 -5.42
C LEU A 213 22.96 2.57 -6.27
N LYS A 214 22.67 2.04 -7.44
CA LYS A 214 21.66 2.60 -8.33
C LYS A 214 21.22 1.57 -9.36
N GLY A 215 19.93 1.59 -9.70
CA GLY A 215 19.46 0.96 -10.91
C GLY A 215 19.74 -0.55 -10.92
N GLN A 216 20.57 -0.96 -11.86
CA GLN A 216 20.92 -2.36 -12.10
C GLN A 216 22.17 -2.83 -11.34
N ASP A 217 22.69 -2.03 -10.40
CA ASP A 217 23.76 -2.49 -9.51
C ASP A 217 23.33 -3.76 -8.78
N LEU A 218 24.21 -4.76 -8.77
CA LEU A 218 23.88 -6.10 -8.28
C LEU A 218 24.25 -6.21 -6.81
N VAL A 219 23.27 -6.54 -5.97
CA VAL A 219 23.45 -6.82 -4.54
C VAL A 219 23.56 -8.33 -4.38
N LEU A 220 24.68 -8.79 -3.83
CA LEU A 220 24.97 -10.19 -3.53
C LEU A 220 24.94 -10.38 -2.02
N PHE A 221 23.94 -11.10 -1.52
CA PHE A 221 23.82 -11.44 -0.10
C PHE A 221 24.55 -12.74 0.17
N TYR A 222 25.34 -12.79 1.24
CA TYR A 222 26.06 -13.98 1.68
C TYR A 222 25.20 -14.88 2.56
#